data_AF-A0A966PVG1-F1
#
_entry.id   AF-A0A966PVG1-F1
#
_cell.length_a   1.000
_cell.length_b   1.000
_cell.length_c   1.000
_cell.angle_alpha   90.00
_cell.angle_beta   90.00
_cell.angle_gamma   90.00
#
_symmetry.space_group_name_H-M   'P 1'
#
loop_
_entity.id
_entity.type
_entity.pdbx_description
1 polymer ?
#
loop_
_entity_poly.entity_id
_entity_poly.type
_entity_poly.pdbx_seq_one_letter_code
_entity_poly.pdbx_strand_id
1 'polypeptide(L)'
;MAWTDEQKQSVIEAYKAGNPTPENSTELIKEIAEEMEQSANGVRMVLVQAGVYVKKEASTSTSKGGTSKSTGTPRVSKDSQIAELRALIEAKGAEVDDEILTKLTGKAAAYFAKVMA
;
A
#
# COMPACT_ATOMS: atom_id res chain seq x y z
N MET A 1 -5.25 -7.40 -14.11
CA MET A 1 -6.25 -6.94 -15.10
C MET A 1 -6.23 -5.43 -15.17
N ALA A 2 -6.28 -4.86 -16.36
CA ALA A 2 -6.50 -3.43 -16.53
C ALA A 2 -8.02 -3.18 -16.46
N TRP A 3 -8.44 -2.28 -15.58
CA TRP A 3 -9.84 -1.85 -15.50
C TRP A 3 -10.17 -1.00 -16.73
N THR A 4 -11.26 -1.32 -17.44
CA THR A 4 -11.78 -0.42 -18.49
C THR A 4 -12.42 0.81 -17.84
N ASP A 5 -12.52 1.92 -18.58
CA ASP A 5 -13.12 3.14 -18.03
C ASP A 5 -14.61 2.95 -17.71
N GLU A 6 -15.33 2.13 -18.48
CA GLU A 6 -16.71 1.73 -18.19
C GLU A 6 -16.81 0.95 -16.87
N GLN A 7 -15.90 0.01 -16.61
CA GLN A 7 -15.88 -0.74 -15.35
C GLN A 7 -15.59 0.18 -14.15
N LYS A 8 -14.67 1.14 -14.32
CA LYS A 8 -14.38 2.12 -13.27
C LYS A 8 -15.59 3.00 -12.98
N GLN A 9 -16.27 3.46 -14.02
CA GLN A 9 -17.46 4.28 -13.91
C GLN A 9 -18.56 3.53 -13.16
N SER A 10 -18.82 2.27 -13.53
CA SER A 10 -19.79 1.39 -12.88
C SER A 10 -19.51 1.22 -11.38
N VAL A 11 -18.24 0.96 -11.00
CA VAL A 11 -17.82 0.90 -9.59
C VAL A 11 -18.11 2.20 -8.85
N ILE A 12 -17.79 3.35 -9.45
CA ILE A 12 -17.99 4.66 -8.82
C ILE A 12 -19.48 4.97 -8.63
N GLU A 13 -20.30 4.64 -9.62
CA GLU A 13 -21.76 4.85 -9.56
C GLU A 13 -22.41 3.94 -8.52
N ALA A 14 -22.10 2.64 -8.53
CA ALA A 14 -22.60 1.69 -7.53
C ALA A 14 -22.20 2.12 -6.11
N TYR A 15 -20.94 2.53 -5.93
CA TYR A 15 -20.45 2.98 -4.63
C TYR A 15 -21.13 4.26 -4.15
N LYS A 16 -21.39 5.23 -5.05
CA LYS A 16 -22.13 6.46 -4.70
C LYS A 16 -23.60 6.20 -4.42
N ALA A 17 -24.22 5.27 -5.14
CA ALA A 17 -25.62 4.87 -4.93
C ALA A 17 -25.82 4.25 -3.55
N GLY A 18 -24.80 3.56 -3.01
CA GLY A 18 -24.79 3.02 -1.66
C GLY A 18 -24.64 4.06 -0.53
N ASN A 19 -24.60 5.36 -0.85
CA ASN A 19 -24.36 6.45 0.11
C ASN A 19 -23.18 6.14 1.04
N PRO A 20 -21.94 6.22 0.53
CA PRO A 20 -20.79 5.72 1.24
C PRO A 20 -20.52 6.59 2.47
N THR A 21 -20.43 5.93 3.61
CA THR A 21 -20.08 6.47 4.91
C THR A 21 -18.84 5.75 5.44
N PRO A 22 -18.14 6.32 6.42
CA PRO A 22 -16.99 5.67 7.04
C PRO A 22 -17.30 4.27 7.59
N GLU A 23 -18.55 4.01 7.96
CA GLU A 23 -18.96 2.73 8.55
C GLU A 23 -19.33 1.68 7.50
N ASN A 24 -20.04 2.05 6.43
CA ASN A 24 -20.51 1.12 5.41
C ASN A 24 -19.55 0.96 4.21
N SER A 25 -18.54 1.83 4.07
CA SER A 25 -17.69 1.86 2.87
C SER A 25 -16.95 0.56 2.58
N THR A 26 -16.57 -0.17 3.63
CA THR A 26 -15.92 -1.47 3.48
C THR A 26 -16.90 -2.54 3.00
N GLU A 27 -18.16 -2.49 3.43
CA GLU A 27 -19.22 -3.42 3.02
C GLU A 27 -19.60 -3.16 1.56
N LEU A 28 -19.83 -1.89 1.18
CA LEU A 28 -20.11 -1.51 -0.21
C LEU A 28 -19.01 -1.96 -1.18
N ILE A 29 -17.74 -1.88 -0.77
CA ILE A 29 -16.62 -2.37 -1.59
C ILE A 29 -16.68 -3.89 -1.80
N LYS A 30 -17.11 -4.66 -0.78
CA LYS A 30 -17.24 -6.11 -0.90
C LYS A 30 -18.42 -6.47 -1.80
N GLU A 31 -19.56 -5.83 -1.62
CA GLU A 31 -20.76 -6.04 -2.44
C GLU A 31 -20.46 -5.80 -3.92
N ILE A 32 -19.87 -4.64 -4.25
CA ILE A 32 -19.47 -4.30 -5.63
C ILE A 32 -18.43 -5.29 -6.18
N ALA A 33 -17.50 -5.74 -5.33
CA ALA A 33 -16.50 -6.72 -5.72
C ALA A 33 -17.12 -8.08 -6.07
N GLU A 34 -18.08 -8.55 -5.27
CA GLU A 34 -18.82 -9.78 -5.53
C GLU A 34 -19.69 -9.68 -6.78
N GLU A 35 -20.45 -8.58 -6.95
CA GLU A 35 -21.30 -8.34 -8.12
C GLU A 35 -20.50 -8.27 -9.43
N MET A 36 -19.30 -7.70 -9.40
CA MET A 36 -18.46 -7.52 -10.57
C MET A 36 -17.42 -8.64 -10.78
N GLU A 37 -17.44 -9.68 -9.96
CA GLU A 37 -16.40 -10.73 -9.89
C GLU A 37 -14.97 -10.15 -9.83
N GLN A 38 -14.81 -9.04 -9.11
CA GLN A 38 -13.53 -8.37 -8.89
C GLN A 38 -13.04 -8.57 -7.47
N SER A 39 -11.76 -8.27 -7.24
CA SER A 39 -11.25 -8.23 -5.86
C SER A 39 -11.68 -6.94 -5.16
N ALA A 40 -12.06 -7.04 -3.89
CA ALA A 40 -12.35 -5.88 -3.03
C ALA A 40 -11.20 -4.84 -3.02
N ASN A 41 -9.96 -5.31 -3.10
CA ASN A 41 -8.80 -4.41 -3.21
C ASN A 41 -8.74 -3.67 -4.56
N GLY A 42 -9.12 -4.34 -5.66
CA GLY A 42 -9.22 -3.72 -6.98
C GLY A 42 -10.27 -2.61 -7.01
N VAL A 43 -11.47 -2.90 -6.50
CA VAL A 43 -12.57 -1.92 -6.35
C VAL A 43 -12.12 -0.72 -5.51
N ARG A 44 -11.49 -0.98 -4.34
CA ARG A 44 -10.93 0.08 -3.50
C ARG A 44 -9.92 0.96 -4.23
N MET A 45 -9.03 0.37 -5.03
CA MET A 45 -8.03 1.13 -5.80
C MET A 45 -8.69 2.07 -6.80
N VAL A 46 -9.73 1.61 -7.51
CA VAL A 46 -10.51 2.44 -8.44
C VAL A 46 -11.14 3.63 -7.70
N LEU A 47 -11.82 3.38 -6.58
CA LEU A 47 -12.48 4.42 -5.79
C LEU A 47 -11.49 5.46 -5.21
N VAL A 48 -10.30 5.01 -4.81
CA VAL A 48 -9.22 5.89 -4.33
C VAL A 48 -8.65 6.72 -5.50
N GLN A 49 -8.40 6.11 -6.66
CA GLN A 49 -7.92 6.81 -7.85
C GLN A 49 -8.93 7.84 -8.36
N ALA A 50 -10.22 7.54 -8.24
CA ALA A 50 -11.32 8.45 -8.56
C ALA A 50 -11.58 9.52 -7.47
N GLY A 51 -10.93 9.43 -6.31
CA GLY A 51 -11.08 10.38 -5.21
C GLY A 51 -12.44 10.34 -4.49
N VAL A 52 -13.24 9.30 -4.70
CA VAL A 52 -14.59 9.16 -4.12
C VAL A 52 -14.62 8.25 -2.89
N TYR A 53 -13.54 7.52 -2.62
CA TYR A 53 -13.47 6.58 -1.51
C TYR A 53 -13.60 7.27 -0.14
N VAL A 54 -14.58 6.85 0.64
CA VAL A 54 -14.78 7.29 2.03
C VAL A 54 -14.05 6.31 2.94
N LYS A 55 -12.95 6.78 3.54
CA LYS A 55 -12.18 5.99 4.50
C LYS A 55 -12.94 5.94 5.83
N LYS A 56 -12.95 4.77 6.48
CA LYS A 56 -13.38 4.66 7.87
C LYS A 56 -12.59 5.65 8.72
N GLU A 57 -13.27 6.59 9.37
CA GLU A 57 -12.66 7.52 10.31
C GLU A 57 -12.20 6.71 11.52
N ALA A 58 -10.90 6.44 11.58
CA ALA A 58 -10.25 6.48 12.87
C ALA A 58 -10.02 7.97 13.15
N SER A 59 -10.56 8.48 14.25
CA SER A 59 -10.47 9.89 14.65
C SER A 59 -9.17 10.55 14.21
N THR A 60 -9.29 11.67 13.47
CA THR A 60 -8.23 12.58 13.01
C THR A 60 -7.22 11.99 12.01
N SER A 61 -7.08 12.53 10.80
CA SER A 61 -6.53 13.87 10.61
C SER A 61 -6.85 14.44 9.23
N THR A 62 -7.32 15.67 9.25
CA THR A 62 -7.30 16.65 8.17
C THR A 62 -5.89 16.78 7.59
N SER A 63 -5.72 16.52 6.29
CA SER A 63 -4.67 17.19 5.51
C SER A 63 -4.95 17.06 4.01
N LYS A 64 -5.46 18.17 3.48
CA LYS A 64 -5.41 18.57 2.09
C LYS A 64 -3.94 18.68 1.67
N GLY A 65 -3.59 18.06 0.54
CA GLY A 65 -2.33 18.31 -0.18
C GLY A 65 -1.29 17.20 -0.03
N GLY A 66 -0.96 16.59 -1.17
CA GLY A 66 0.40 16.18 -1.52
C GLY A 66 1.10 15.15 -0.65
N THR A 67 1.56 14.08 -1.31
CA THR A 67 2.57 13.13 -0.81
C THR A 67 2.01 12.03 0.08
N SER A 68 1.72 10.91 -0.59
CA SER A 68 2.02 9.54 -0.16
C SER A 68 2.56 9.41 1.28
N LYS A 69 1.66 9.21 2.24
CA LYS A 69 2.03 8.65 3.54
C LYS A 69 1.09 7.50 3.87
N SER A 70 1.49 6.35 3.37
CA SER A 70 0.97 5.04 3.74
C SER A 70 1.12 4.86 5.26
N THR A 71 0.00 4.78 5.98
CA THR A 71 -0.10 4.35 7.39
C THR A 71 -0.04 2.81 7.51
N GLY A 72 0.94 2.19 6.85
CA GLY A 72 1.54 0.95 7.35
C GLY A 72 2.76 1.36 8.16
N THR A 73 3.24 0.50 9.07
CA THR A 73 4.60 0.55 9.64
C THR A 73 5.54 1.30 8.71
N PRO A 74 6.26 2.35 9.16
CA PRO A 74 6.97 3.29 8.29
C PRO A 74 7.56 2.49 7.17
N ARG A 75 7.13 2.77 5.93
CA ARG A 75 7.62 2.06 4.74
C ARG A 75 9.12 2.30 4.75
N VAL A 76 9.84 1.41 5.41
CA VAL A 76 11.28 1.45 5.53
C VAL A 76 11.75 1.22 4.11
N SER A 77 12.26 2.29 3.52
CA SER A 77 12.68 2.28 2.14
C SER A 77 13.70 1.15 1.98
N LYS A 78 13.58 0.40 0.89
CA LYS A 78 14.49 -0.70 0.57
C LYS A 78 15.95 -0.24 0.68
N ASP A 79 16.24 0.98 0.24
CA ASP A 79 17.54 1.62 0.35
C ASP A 79 18.03 1.77 1.80
N SER A 80 17.16 2.17 2.72
CA SER A 80 17.53 2.33 4.13
C SER A 80 17.90 0.98 4.77
N GLN A 81 17.16 -0.08 4.45
CA GLN A 81 17.45 -1.41 4.98
C GLN A 81 18.70 -2.04 4.34
N ILE A 82 18.97 -1.73 3.07
CA ILE A 82 20.21 -2.14 2.41
C ILE A 82 21.41 -1.41 3.00
N ALA A 83 21.31 -0.10 3.26
CA ALA A 83 22.38 0.68 3.85
C ALA A 83 22.73 0.21 5.28
N GLU A 84 21.72 -0.13 6.09
CA GLU A 84 21.90 -0.69 7.43
C GLU A 84 22.59 -2.07 7.37
N LEU A 85 22.13 -2.94 6.47
CA LEU A 85 22.73 -4.25 6.24
C LEU A 85 24.19 -4.15 5.76
N ARG A 86 24.48 -3.22 4.84
CA ARG A 86 25.83 -2.93 4.36
C ARG A 86 26.75 -2.52 5.50
N ALA A 87 26.33 -1.56 6.33
CA ALA A 87 27.12 -1.11 7.47
C ALA A 87 27.43 -2.26 8.45
N LEU A 88 26.48 -3.17 8.67
CA LEU A 88 26.68 -4.35 9.52
C LEU A 88 27.67 -5.36 8.92
N ILE A 89 27.64 -5.56 7.59
CA ILE A 89 28.59 -6.43 6.88
C ILE A 89 30.01 -5.85 6.97
N GLU A 90 30.16 -4.54 6.73
CA GLU A 90 31.45 -3.83 6.88
C GLU A 90 31.96 -3.90 8.33
N ALA A 91 31.08 -3.71 9.32
CA ALA A 91 31.42 -3.80 10.73
C ALA A 91 31.89 -5.21 11.16
N LYS A 92 31.43 -6.27 10.47
CA LYS A 92 31.92 -7.64 10.68
C LYS A 92 33.19 -7.96 9.88
N GLY A 93 33.71 -7.02 9.08
CA GLY A 93 34.92 -7.19 8.28
C GLY A 93 34.74 -8.09 7.05
N ALA A 94 33.49 -8.29 6.61
CA ALA A 94 33.17 -9.04 5.41
C ALA A 94 33.07 -8.10 4.19
N GLU A 95 33.34 -8.64 3.00
CA GLU A 95 33.20 -7.89 1.75
C GLU A 95 31.72 -7.63 1.43
N VAL A 96 31.39 -6.37 1.15
CA VAL A 96 30.05 -5.96 0.76
C VAL A 96 29.84 -6.18 -0.72
N ASP A 97 28.87 -7.02 -1.08
CA ASP A 97 28.41 -7.17 -2.45
C ASP A 97 27.15 -6.31 -2.69
N ASP A 98 27.36 -5.11 -3.24
CA ASP A 98 26.28 -4.17 -3.57
C ASP A 98 25.33 -4.72 -4.66
N GLU A 99 25.79 -5.58 -5.57
CA GLU A 99 24.93 -6.20 -6.59
C GLU A 99 23.95 -7.19 -5.96
N ILE A 100 24.40 -7.95 -4.96
CA ILE A 100 23.54 -8.87 -4.21
C ILE A 100 22.60 -8.11 -3.28
N LEU A 101 23.09 -7.09 -2.58
CA LEU A 101 22.27 -6.29 -1.68
C LEU A 101 21.14 -5.56 -2.41
N THR A 102 21.39 -5.02 -3.60
CA THR A 102 20.36 -4.35 -4.41
C THR A 102 19.30 -5.32 -4.95
N LYS A 103 19.58 -6.62 -5.05
CA LYS A 103 18.59 -7.66 -5.39
C LYS A 103 17.68 -8.03 -4.21
N LEU A 104 18.04 -7.73 -2.96
CA LEU A 104 17.21 -8.01 -1.79
C LEU A 104 15.93 -7.15 -1.77
N THR A 105 14.85 -7.70 -1.23
CA THR A 105 13.69 -6.89 -0.85
C THR A 105 13.99 -6.15 0.46
N GLY A 106 13.36 -5.00 0.71
CA GLY A 106 13.54 -4.28 1.97
C GLY A 106 13.25 -5.14 3.21
N LYS A 107 12.28 -6.07 3.13
CA LYS A 107 12.01 -7.05 4.20
C LYS A 107 13.15 -8.05 4.41
N ALA A 108 13.74 -8.57 3.33
CA ALA A 108 14.87 -9.49 3.43
C ALA A 108 16.10 -8.78 4.02
N ALA A 109 16.40 -7.57 3.55
CA ALA A 109 17.50 -6.76 4.08
C ALA A 109 17.31 -6.45 5.58
N ALA A 110 16.10 -6.06 5.99
CA ALA A 110 15.78 -5.84 7.41
C ALA A 110 15.91 -7.10 8.27
N TYR A 111 15.52 -8.27 7.76
CA TYR A 111 15.68 -9.54 8.47
C TYR A 111 17.16 -9.85 8.70
N PHE A 112 17.98 -9.74 7.67
CA PHE A 112 19.43 -9.99 7.79
C PHE A 112 20.14 -8.97 8.69
N ALA A 113 19.78 -7.68 8.59
CA ALA A 113 20.30 -6.66 9.49
C ALA A 113 19.98 -7.00 10.96
N LYS A 114 18.75 -7.44 11.24
CA LYS A 114 18.34 -7.86 12.60
C LYS A 114 19.06 -9.11 13.10
N VAL A 115 19.35 -10.08 12.22
CA VAL A 115 20.07 -11.31 12.60
C VAL A 115 21.57 -11.04 12.80
N MET A 116 22.12 -10.03 12.13
CA MET A 116 23.54 -9.67 12.19
C MET A 116 23.90 -8.62 13.25
N ALA A 117 22.93 -7.81 13.69
CA ALA A 117 23.05 -6.91 14.83
C ALA A 117 23.42 -7.67 16.11
#